data_AF-A0A2D6JH73-F1
#
_entry.id   AF-A0A2D6JH73-F1
#
_cell.length_a   1.000
_cell.length_b   1.000
_cell.length_c   1.000
_cell.angle_alpha   90.00
_cell.angle_beta   90.00
_cell.angle_gamma   90.00
#
_symmetry.space_group_name_H-M   'P 1'
#
loop_
_entity.id
_entity.type
_entity.pdbx_description
1 polymer ?
#
loop_
_entity_poly.entity_id
_entity_poly.type
_entity_poly.pdbx_seq_one_letter_code
_entity_poly.pdbx_strand_id
1 'polypeptide(L)'
;MIKKGIGFIIVILLLVVGSVFLLNGTNNLESFSLNMSSMQMNSSSKTLYNKWKEDLAKLKQNNQLPGGFDSIKEINYTPLSSMAGQWVSGIIIPISVKKDGKYRLNLEIDSWSENNKTAAVVHYQMIEIRSGNTVWEFGRTYPIR
;
A
#
# COMPACT_ATOMS: atom_id res chain seq x y z
N MET A 1 25.61 -62.63 -23.68
CA MET A 1 26.44 -62.02 -24.74
C MET A 1 26.02 -60.55 -24.90
N ILE A 2 26.91 -59.64 -24.48
CA ILE A 2 27.08 -58.18 -24.73
C ILE A 2 26.05 -57.51 -25.68
N LYS A 3 25.41 -56.35 -25.45
CA LYS A 3 25.87 -54.97 -25.11
C LYS A 3 24.69 -54.14 -24.56
N LYS A 4 24.79 -53.49 -23.38
CA LYS A 4 25.29 -52.11 -23.12
C LYS A 4 24.75 -51.03 -24.07
N GLY A 5 24.07 -50.02 -23.53
CA GLY A 5 24.15 -48.66 -24.07
C GLY A 5 22.86 -47.83 -24.22
N ILE A 6 22.03 -47.68 -23.18
CA ILE A 6 21.01 -46.62 -23.15
C ILE A 6 21.05 -45.96 -21.77
N GLY A 7 22.10 -45.18 -21.51
CA GLY A 7 22.32 -44.55 -20.22
C GLY A 7 23.11 -43.25 -20.28
N PHE A 8 23.17 -42.60 -21.44
CA PHE A 8 24.06 -41.44 -21.62
C PHE A 8 23.50 -40.27 -22.44
N ILE A 9 22.22 -40.27 -22.83
CA ILE A 9 21.64 -39.17 -23.63
C ILE A 9 20.80 -38.19 -22.79
N ILE A 10 20.36 -38.56 -21.58
CA ILE A 10 19.50 -37.68 -20.77
C ILE A 10 20.30 -36.64 -19.95
N VAL A 11 21.62 -36.77 -19.85
CA VAL A 11 22.44 -35.85 -19.02
C VAL A 11 22.86 -34.57 -19.77
N ILE A 12 22.77 -34.51 -21.11
CA ILE A 12 23.20 -33.32 -21.87
C ILE A 12 22.04 -32.34 -22.14
N LEU A 13 20.79 -32.76 -22.06
CA LEU A 13 19.64 -31.85 -22.23
C LEU A 13 19.35 -30.99 -20.98
N LEU A 14 19.96 -31.32 -19.84
CA LEU A 14 19.81 -30.56 -18.58
C LEU A 14 20.85 -29.45 -18.37
N LEU A 15 21.80 -29.27 -19.30
CA LEU A 15 22.84 -28.23 -19.18
C LEU A 15 22.68 -27.05 -20.15
N VAL A 16 21.68 -27.07 -21.05
CA VAL A 16 21.41 -25.93 -21.97
C VAL A 16 20.20 -25.10 -21.53
N VAL A 17 19.33 -25.63 -20.66
CA VAL A 17 18.22 -24.83 -20.08
C VAL A 17 18.65 -24.09 -18.80
N GLY A 18 19.78 -24.48 -18.20
CA GLY A 18 20.33 -23.88 -16.97
C GLY A 18 21.14 -22.58 -17.17
N SER A 19 21.42 -22.18 -18.41
CA SER A 19 22.37 -21.07 -18.68
C SER A 19 21.72 -19.81 -19.26
N VAL A 20 20.40 -19.80 -19.47
CA VAL A 20 19.65 -18.61 -19.95
C VAL A 20 18.88 -17.90 -18.83
N PHE A 21 18.80 -18.49 -17.64
CA PHE A 21 18.07 -17.90 -16.50
C PHE A 21 18.94 -17.22 -15.44
N LEU A 22 20.23 -16.98 -15.73
CA LEU A 22 21.16 -16.29 -14.83
C LEU A 22 21.75 -14.98 -15.38
N LEU A 23 21.13 -14.38 -16.40
CA LEU A 23 21.54 -13.08 -16.96
C LEU A 23 20.38 -12.11 -17.23
N ASN A 24 19.26 -12.25 -16.52
CA ASN A 24 18.17 -11.24 -16.56
C ASN A 24 17.70 -10.80 -15.16
N GLY A 25 18.49 -11.06 -14.12
CA GLY A 25 18.35 -10.40 -12.84
C GLY A 25 19.35 -9.26 -12.76
N THR A 26 18.92 -8.02 -13.04
CA THR A 26 19.38 -6.75 -12.42
C THR A 26 18.96 -5.45 -13.14
N ASN A 27 18.06 -5.44 -14.15
CA ASN A 27 17.79 -4.17 -14.87
C ASN A 27 16.35 -3.63 -14.85
N ASN A 28 15.47 -4.13 -13.97
CA ASN A 28 14.07 -3.64 -13.90
C ASN A 28 13.63 -3.17 -12.50
N LEU A 29 14.53 -2.57 -11.73
CA LEU A 29 14.16 -1.84 -10.52
C LEU A 29 14.45 -0.32 -10.58
N GLU A 30 15.07 0.17 -11.65
CA GLU A 30 15.30 1.62 -11.83
C GLU A 30 14.26 2.34 -12.71
N SER A 31 13.40 1.60 -13.42
CA SER A 31 12.38 2.19 -14.31
C SER A 31 11.04 2.51 -13.63
N PHE A 32 10.86 2.17 -12.34
CA PHE A 32 9.70 2.62 -11.54
C PHE A 32 10.01 3.86 -10.69
N SER A 33 11.06 4.60 -11.03
CA SER A 33 11.45 5.85 -10.36
C SER A 33 11.32 7.10 -11.25
N LEU A 34 10.62 7.00 -12.38
CA LEU A 34 10.50 8.06 -13.39
C LEU A 34 9.03 8.37 -13.73
N ASN A 35 8.26 8.89 -12.77
CA ASN A 35 7.22 9.92 -12.99
C ASN A 35 6.49 10.40 -11.73
N MET A 36 7.05 10.20 -10.53
CA MET A 36 6.42 10.71 -9.30
C MET A 36 6.62 12.23 -9.10
N SER A 37 7.34 12.90 -10.01
CA SER A 37 7.84 14.27 -9.85
C SER A 37 6.88 15.40 -10.21
N SER A 38 5.59 15.16 -10.50
CA SER A 38 4.68 16.30 -10.74
C SER A 38 3.19 16.09 -10.47
N MET A 39 2.80 15.17 -9.58
CA MET A 39 1.52 15.38 -8.89
C MET A 39 1.73 16.52 -7.91
N GLN A 40 1.54 17.75 -8.38
CA GLN A 40 1.63 18.95 -7.56
C GLN A 40 0.49 18.90 -6.53
N MET A 41 0.79 18.31 -5.36
CA MET A 41 -0.11 18.35 -4.21
C MET A 41 -0.43 19.80 -3.90
N ASN A 42 -1.72 20.13 -3.82
CA ASN A 42 -2.12 21.44 -3.31
C ASN A 42 -1.71 21.56 -1.82
N SER A 43 -1.70 22.79 -1.29
CA SER A 43 -1.24 23.04 0.09
C SER A 43 -2.06 22.27 1.13
N SER A 44 -3.36 22.07 0.90
CA SER A 44 -4.24 21.29 1.77
C SER A 44 -3.91 19.79 1.74
N SER A 45 -3.69 19.22 0.55
CA SER A 45 -3.25 17.83 0.39
C SER A 45 -1.93 17.57 1.11
N LYS A 46 -0.96 18.47 0.95
CA LYS A 46 0.35 18.37 1.62
C LYS A 46 0.19 18.44 3.14
N THR A 47 -0.67 19.31 3.64
CA THR A 47 -0.96 19.46 5.07
C THR A 47 -1.61 18.19 5.63
N LEU A 48 -2.62 17.65 4.94
CA LEU A 48 -3.27 16.40 5.31
C LEU A 48 -2.26 15.24 5.35
N TYR A 49 -1.49 15.05 4.27
CA TYR A 49 -0.50 13.98 4.18
C TYR A 49 0.50 14.01 5.34
N ASN A 50 1.06 15.18 5.65
CA ASN A 50 2.05 15.33 6.70
C ASN A 50 1.46 15.00 8.09
N LYS A 51 0.28 15.56 8.39
CA LYS A 51 -0.41 15.31 9.67
C LYS A 51 -0.81 13.85 9.83
N TRP A 52 -1.34 13.26 8.76
CA TRP A 52 -1.74 11.86 8.75
C TRP A 52 -0.53 10.94 8.94
N LYS A 53 0.56 11.16 8.20
CA LYS A 53 1.80 10.40 8.34
C LYS A 53 2.38 10.49 9.76
N GLU A 54 2.42 11.70 10.32
CA GLU A 54 2.91 11.92 11.69
C GLU A 54 2.02 11.21 12.73
N ASP A 55 0.69 11.31 12.60
CA ASP A 55 -0.24 10.63 13.51
C ASP A 55 -0.08 9.11 13.47
N LEU A 56 -0.04 8.51 12.28
CA LEU A 56 0.19 7.06 12.14
C LEU A 56 1.53 6.63 12.73
N ALA A 57 2.58 7.44 12.58
CA ALA A 57 3.88 7.17 13.20
C ALA A 57 3.79 7.17 14.74
N LYS A 58 3.07 8.14 15.32
CA LYS A 58 2.83 8.19 16.78
C LYS A 58 1.97 7.01 17.26
N LEU A 59 0.90 6.68 16.55
CA LEU A 59 0.04 5.54 16.87
C LEU A 59 0.82 4.23 16.84
N LYS A 60 1.72 4.08 15.85
CA LYS A 60 2.62 2.92 15.75
C LYS A 60 3.61 2.88 16.92
N GLN A 61 4.28 3.99 17.20
CA GLN A 61 5.25 4.10 18.30
C GLN A 61 4.61 3.80 19.66
N ASN A 62 3.35 4.20 19.86
CA ASN A 62 2.61 4.02 21.10
C ASN A 62 1.83 2.69 21.17
N ASN A 63 2.00 1.78 20.19
CA ASN A 63 1.27 0.50 20.09
C ASN A 63 -0.27 0.67 20.12
N GLN A 64 -0.79 1.73 19.50
CA GLN A 64 -2.23 2.03 19.44
C GLN A 64 -2.90 1.52 18.15
N LEU A 65 -2.12 1.02 17.20
CA LEU A 65 -2.64 0.38 15.99
C LEU A 65 -3.01 -1.09 16.29
N PRO A 66 -4.05 -1.63 15.66
CA PRO A 66 -4.49 -2.99 15.92
C PRO A 66 -3.44 -4.01 15.43
N GLY A 67 -3.48 -5.20 16.03
CA GLY A 67 -2.73 -6.35 15.50
C GLY A 67 -3.10 -6.59 14.04
N GLY A 68 -2.10 -6.76 13.17
CA GLY A 68 -2.32 -6.96 11.74
C GLY A 68 -2.31 -5.68 10.89
N PHE A 69 -2.19 -4.48 11.48
CA PHE A 69 -2.07 -3.23 10.73
C PHE A 69 -0.83 -3.20 9.80
N ASP A 70 0.25 -3.91 10.14
CA ASP A 70 1.41 -4.09 9.25
C ASP A 70 1.20 -5.19 8.18
N SER A 71 -0.02 -5.71 8.04
CA SER A 71 -0.43 -6.77 7.12
C SER A 71 -1.63 -6.38 6.26
N ILE A 72 -1.80 -5.07 5.98
CA ILE A 72 -2.78 -4.59 5.00
C ILE A 72 -2.36 -5.06 3.60
N LYS A 73 -3.29 -5.67 2.87
CA LYS A 73 -3.12 -6.10 1.48
C LYS A 73 -3.51 -5.02 0.48
N GLU A 74 -4.62 -4.37 0.77
CA GLU A 74 -5.23 -3.39 -0.12
C GLU A 74 -5.93 -2.31 0.71
N ILE A 75 -5.97 -1.11 0.13
CA ILE A 75 -6.60 0.06 0.71
C ILE A 75 -7.67 0.52 -0.27
N ASN A 76 -8.92 0.56 0.18
CA ASN A 76 -9.99 1.23 -0.52
C ASN A 76 -10.20 2.56 0.17
N TYR A 77 -10.35 3.64 -0.60
CA TYR A 77 -10.72 4.93 -0.03
C TYR A 77 -11.88 5.55 -0.79
N THR A 78 -12.77 6.19 -0.05
CA THR A 78 -13.99 6.82 -0.56
C THR A 78 -14.03 8.25 -0.03
N PRO A 79 -13.82 9.27 -0.88
CA PRO A 79 -14.10 10.65 -0.50
C PRO A 79 -15.62 10.84 -0.40
N LEU A 80 -16.11 11.31 0.75
CA LEU A 80 -17.53 11.55 1.00
C LEU A 80 -17.98 12.96 0.61
N SER A 81 -17.05 13.85 0.27
CA SER A 81 -17.31 15.20 -0.22
C SER A 81 -16.32 15.61 -1.30
N SER A 82 -16.70 16.59 -2.12
CA SER A 82 -15.85 17.11 -3.21
C SER A 82 -14.53 17.68 -2.69
N MET A 83 -14.55 18.33 -1.52
CA MET A 83 -13.36 18.90 -0.90
C MET A 83 -12.40 17.81 -0.41
N ALA A 84 -12.92 16.75 0.23
CA ALA A 84 -12.12 15.58 0.57
C ALA A 84 -11.50 14.94 -0.68
N GLY A 85 -12.27 14.80 -1.77
CA GLY A 85 -11.80 14.32 -3.07
C GLY A 85 -10.62 15.13 -3.61
N GLN A 86 -10.67 16.45 -3.52
CA GLN A 86 -9.57 17.34 -3.92
C GLN A 86 -8.32 17.18 -3.05
N TRP A 87 -8.48 16.87 -1.75
CA TRP A 87 -7.33 16.64 -0.89
C TRP A 87 -6.65 15.32 -1.20
N VAL A 88 -7.42 14.26 -1.41
CA VAL A 88 -6.87 12.89 -1.54
C VAL A 88 -6.43 12.53 -2.96
N SER A 89 -6.89 13.27 -3.99
CA SER A 89 -6.54 12.99 -5.40
C SER A 89 -5.04 13.03 -5.70
N GLY A 90 -4.26 13.78 -4.91
CA GLY A 90 -2.81 13.85 -5.03
C GLY A 90 -2.05 13.12 -3.91
N ILE A 91 -2.72 12.39 -3.03
CA ILE A 91 -2.11 11.76 -1.85
C ILE A 91 -1.88 10.28 -2.09
N ILE A 92 -0.63 9.85 -1.89
CA ILE A 92 -0.33 8.45 -1.61
C ILE A 92 -0.61 8.24 -0.11
N ILE A 93 -1.63 7.46 0.20
CA ILE A 93 -2.02 7.16 1.58
C ILE A 93 -0.79 6.63 2.34
N PRO A 94 -0.40 7.20 3.50
CA PRO A 94 0.84 6.88 4.21
C PRO A 94 0.76 5.54 4.98
N ILE A 95 0.26 4.49 4.35
CA ILE A 95 0.07 3.15 4.92
C ILE A 95 0.70 2.14 3.96
N SER A 96 1.55 1.26 4.47
CA SER A 96 2.21 0.23 3.66
C SER A 96 1.24 -0.90 3.30
N VAL A 97 1.25 -1.29 2.03
CA VAL A 97 0.52 -2.47 1.54
C VAL A 97 1.50 -3.62 1.27
N LYS A 98 1.06 -4.86 1.57
CA LYS A 98 1.84 -6.09 1.36
C LYS A 98 1.07 -7.05 0.47
N LYS A 99 1.75 -7.67 -0.49
CA LYS A 99 1.14 -8.62 -1.45
C LYS A 99 0.43 -9.79 -0.75
N ASP A 100 0.99 -10.25 0.36
CA ASP A 100 0.52 -11.34 1.21
C ASP A 100 -0.25 -10.86 2.46
N GLY A 101 -0.68 -9.61 2.48
CA GLY A 101 -1.50 -9.07 3.54
C GLY A 101 -2.82 -9.84 3.74
N LYS A 102 -3.34 -9.82 4.96
CA LYS A 102 -4.57 -10.52 5.36
C LYS A 102 -5.77 -9.60 5.53
N TYR A 103 -5.53 -8.29 5.51
CA TYR A 103 -6.53 -7.29 5.83
C TYR A 103 -6.73 -6.32 4.67
N ARG A 104 -7.97 -5.87 4.51
CA ARG A 104 -8.33 -4.71 3.68
C ARG A 104 -8.56 -3.54 4.62
N LEU A 105 -8.09 -2.37 4.24
CA LEU A 105 -8.41 -1.13 4.95
C LEU A 105 -9.38 -0.30 4.09
N ASN A 106 -10.60 -0.10 4.57
CA ASN A 106 -11.52 0.87 3.98
C ASN A 106 -11.35 2.21 4.69
N LEU A 107 -11.19 3.27 3.92
CA LEU A 107 -11.02 4.64 4.39
C LEU A 107 -12.17 5.49 3.86
N GLU A 108 -12.99 6.04 4.74
CA GLU A 108 -13.96 7.06 4.38
C GLU A 108 -13.42 8.41 4.81
N ILE A 109 -13.40 9.37 3.88
CA ILE A 109 -12.73 10.65 4.09
C ILE A 109 -13.72 11.76 3.78
N ASP A 110 -14.07 12.56 4.77
CA ASP A 110 -14.95 13.70 4.62
C ASP A 110 -14.26 15.02 5.00
N SER A 111 -14.81 16.12 4.53
CA SER A 111 -14.44 17.47 4.94
C SER A 111 -15.40 17.95 6.00
N TRP A 112 -14.86 18.43 7.12
CA TRP A 112 -15.60 19.17 8.13
C TRP A 112 -15.20 20.64 8.06
N SER A 113 -16.16 21.57 8.15
CA SER A 113 -15.88 23.00 8.17
C SER A 113 -16.82 23.75 9.12
N GLU A 114 -16.25 24.60 9.97
CA GLU A 114 -16.97 25.45 10.92
C GLU A 114 -16.14 26.69 11.27
N ASN A 115 -16.74 27.89 11.33
CA ASN A 115 -16.09 29.13 11.77
C ASN A 115 -14.72 29.40 11.10
N ASN A 116 -14.67 29.29 9.76
CA ASN A 116 -13.45 29.41 8.94
C ASN A 116 -12.35 28.36 9.21
N LYS A 117 -12.64 27.34 10.01
CA LYS A 117 -11.76 26.18 10.20
C LYS A 117 -12.21 25.06 9.29
N THR A 118 -11.26 24.31 8.79
CA THR A 118 -11.51 23.15 7.93
C THR A 118 -10.64 21.98 8.38
N ALA A 119 -11.23 20.80 8.45
CA ALA A 119 -10.54 19.57 8.82
C ALA A 119 -10.93 18.41 7.89
N ALA A 120 -10.04 17.44 7.74
CA ALA A 120 -10.37 16.15 7.17
C ALA A 120 -10.78 15.19 8.29
N VAL A 121 -11.94 14.55 8.15
CA VAL A 121 -12.36 13.45 9.02
C VAL A 121 -12.08 12.16 8.28
N VAL A 122 -11.23 11.31 8.84
CA VAL A 122 -10.86 10.01 8.28
C VAL A 122 -11.39 8.92 9.18
N HIS A 123 -12.27 8.10 8.64
CA HIS A 123 -12.79 6.90 9.27
C HIS A 123 -12.10 5.68 8.66
N TYR A 124 -11.58 4.80 9.51
CA TYR A 124 -10.85 3.60 9.16
C TYR A 124 -11.68 2.39 9.53
N GLN A 125 -11.80 1.43 8.62
CA GLN A 125 -12.35 0.11 8.89
C GLN A 125 -11.37 -0.95 8.41
N MET A 126 -10.83 -1.74 9.34
CA MET A 126 -9.95 -2.85 9.02
C MET A 126 -10.78 -4.14 8.96
N ILE A 127 -10.75 -4.78 7.79
CA ILE A 127 -11.56 -5.97 7.49
C ILE A 127 -10.62 -7.15 7.25
N GLU A 128 -10.82 -8.26 7.97
CA GLU A 128 -10.09 -9.50 7.69
C GLU A 128 -10.63 -10.12 6.40
N ILE A 129 -9.79 -10.27 5.38
CA ILE A 129 -10.22 -10.67 4.02
C ILE A 129 -10.83 -12.08 4.01
N ARG A 130 -10.32 -12.99 4.85
CA ARG A 130 -10.79 -14.38 4.88
C ARG A 130 -12.22 -14.49 5.39
N SER A 131 -12.55 -13.80 6.48
CA SER A 131 -13.86 -13.89 7.12
C SER A 131 -14.83 -12.82 6.64
N GLY A 132 -14.33 -11.71 6.09
CA GLY A 132 -15.13 -10.54 5.74
C GLY A 132 -15.51 -9.69 6.96
N ASN A 133 -15.06 -10.04 8.17
CA ASN A 133 -15.43 -9.34 9.39
C ASN A 133 -14.60 -8.06 9.56
N THR A 134 -15.27 -6.99 9.98
CA THR A 134 -14.60 -5.80 10.53
C THR A 134 -13.99 -6.17 11.87
N VAL A 135 -12.67 -6.05 11.98
CA VAL A 135 -11.90 -6.41 13.18
C VAL A 135 -11.44 -5.19 13.96
N TRP A 136 -11.51 -4.00 13.36
CA TRP A 136 -11.14 -2.74 14.00
C TRP A 136 -11.74 -1.55 13.26
N GLU A 137 -12.16 -0.54 14.01
CA GLU A 137 -12.66 0.74 13.50
C GLU A 137 -12.06 1.91 14.26
N PHE A 138 -11.89 3.04 13.59
CA PHE A 138 -11.26 4.20 14.18
C PHE A 138 -11.56 5.49 13.43
N GLY A 139 -11.67 6.59 14.17
CA GLY A 139 -11.86 7.93 13.60
C GLY A 139 -10.69 8.86 13.94
N ARG A 140 -10.31 9.70 12.97
CA ARG A 140 -9.35 10.79 13.17
C ARG A 140 -9.83 12.07 12.49
N THR A 141 -9.53 13.20 13.12
CA THR A 141 -9.78 14.52 12.55
C THR A 141 -8.45 15.25 12.41
N TYR A 142 -8.13 15.69 11.19
CA TYR A 142 -6.90 16.39 10.85
C TYR A 142 -7.23 17.84 10.49
N PRO A 143 -6.91 18.83 11.34
CA PRO A 143 -7.06 20.24 11.00
C PRO A 143 -6.21 20.58 9.77
N ILE A 144 -6.80 21.27 8.80
CA ILE A 144 -6.15 21.67 7.54
C ILE A 144 -5.89 23.17 7.51
N ARG A 145 -6.89 23.98 7.88
CA ARG A 145 -6.83 25.44 7.99
C ARG A 145 -7.65 25.94 9.16
#